data_AF-A0A858RI31-F1
#
_entry.id   AF-A0A858RI31-F1
#
_cell.length_a   1.000
_cell.length_b   1.000
_cell.length_c   1.000
_cell.angle_alpha   90.00
_cell.angle_beta   90.00
_cell.angle_gamma   90.00
#
_symmetry.space_group_name_H-M   'P 1'
#
loop_
_entity.id
_entity.type
_entity.pdbx_description
1 polymer ?
#
loop_
_entity_poly.entity_id
_entity_poly.type
_entity_poly.pdbx_seq_one_letter_code
_entity_poly.pdbx_strand_id
1 'polypeptide(L)'
;MKIDFADVFASGIGFIFKQIFLLLVAIWAGCTAGAISLIAAEVVASGKLNIDSLAAIVTSPMLLLSIWIIPNILLLGVAAFLFFHTESPLYVNWGVVVGLEAVLVIAGNLGRVADGWLSLSVAWIACVILLGMVGTGLWFLRQWHINRWANELTMLKAENSVRRTQLKETFGTHSVGNDEWSLD
;
A
#
# COMPACT_ATOMS: atom_id res chain seq x y z
N MET A 1 4.46 3.17 -37.60
CA MET A 1 4.54 2.85 -36.16
C MET A 1 4.12 1.39 -36.01
N LYS A 2 5.07 0.45 -35.83
CA LYS A 2 4.76 -0.97 -35.63
C LYS A 2 4.49 -1.14 -34.14
N ILE A 3 3.25 -1.48 -33.78
CA ILE A 3 2.91 -1.85 -32.41
C ILE A 3 3.52 -3.24 -32.20
N ASP A 4 4.53 -3.32 -31.33
CA ASP A 4 5.08 -4.60 -30.92
C ASP A 4 4.14 -5.22 -29.89
N PHE A 5 3.29 -6.14 -30.36
CA PHE A 5 2.33 -6.83 -29.49
C PHE A 5 3.05 -7.58 -28.36
N ALA A 6 4.30 -8.01 -28.54
CA ALA A 6 5.07 -8.67 -27.49
C ALA A 6 5.35 -7.72 -26.32
N ASP A 7 5.70 -6.45 -26.60
CA ASP A 7 5.91 -5.43 -25.56
C ASP A 7 4.61 -5.06 -24.85
N VAL A 8 3.48 -4.99 -25.58
CA VAL A 8 2.16 -4.72 -24.99
C VAL A 8 1.74 -5.87 -24.07
N PHE A 9 1.93 -7.12 -24.49
CA PHE A 9 1.63 -8.30 -23.66
C PHE A 9 2.56 -8.42 -22.45
N ALA A 10 3.86 -8.21 -22.63
CA ALA A 10 4.84 -8.25 -21.53
C ALA A 10 4.57 -7.17 -20.48
N SER A 11 4.22 -5.95 -20.93
CA SER A 11 3.84 -4.85 -20.04
C SER A 11 2.55 -5.15 -19.27
N GLY A 12 1.52 -5.67 -19.95
CA GLY A 12 0.25 -6.03 -19.33
C GLY A 12 0.36 -7.17 -18.30
N ILE A 13 1.08 -8.25 -18.65
CA ILE A 13 1.30 -9.38 -17.74
C ILE A 13 2.13 -8.95 -16.54
N GLY A 14 3.18 -8.16 -16.75
CA GLY A 14 4.01 -7.62 -15.67
C GLY A 14 3.22 -6.75 -14.69
N PHE A 15 2.30 -5.92 -15.19
CA PHE A 15 1.41 -5.12 -14.36
C PHE A 15 0.48 -6.00 -13.52
N ILE A 16 -0.18 -7.00 -14.12
CA ILE A 16 -1.08 -7.91 -13.41
C ILE A 16 -0.33 -8.67 -12.32
N PHE A 17 0.84 -9.23 -12.64
CA PHE A 17 1.65 -9.97 -11.67
C PHE A 17 2.06 -9.10 -10.49
N LYS A 18 2.51 -7.87 -10.77
CA LYS A 18 2.84 -6.88 -9.72
C LYS A 18 1.65 -6.59 -8.82
N GLN A 19 0.45 -6.38 -9.40
CA GLN A 19 -0.75 -6.09 -8.63
C GLN A 19 -1.17 -7.27 -7.74
N ILE A 20 -1.17 -8.49 -8.29
CA ILE A 20 -1.47 -9.70 -7.52
C ILE A 20 -0.47 -9.86 -6.38
N PHE A 21 0.83 -9.70 -6.65
CA PHE A 21 1.86 -9.82 -5.63
C PHE A 21 1.66 -8.80 -4.50
N LEU A 22 1.40 -7.54 -4.83
CA LEU A 22 1.16 -6.48 -3.85
C LEU A 22 -0.11 -6.73 -3.02
N LEU A 23 -1.17 -7.24 -3.64
CA LEU A 23 -2.39 -7.63 -2.95
C LEU A 23 -2.11 -8.76 -1.95
N LEU A 24 -1.40 -9.81 -2.36
CA LEU A 24 -1.02 -10.92 -1.48
C LEU A 24 -0.18 -10.45 -0.30
N VAL A 25 0.77 -9.54 -0.55
CA VAL A 25 1.59 -8.94 0.50
C VAL A 25 0.75 -8.07 1.44
N ALA A 26 -0.24 -7.33 0.93
CA ALA A 26 -1.16 -6.54 1.74
C ALA A 26 -1.98 -7.45 2.67
N ILE A 27 -2.54 -8.53 2.12
CA ILE A 27 -3.33 -9.50 2.87
C ILE A 27 -2.48 -10.12 3.97
N TRP A 28 -1.28 -10.60 3.63
CA TRP A 28 -0.38 -11.21 4.59
C TRP A 28 0.06 -10.23 5.69
N ALA A 29 0.38 -8.99 5.34
CA ALA A 29 0.76 -7.96 6.31
C ALA A 29 -0.40 -7.61 7.25
N GLY A 30 -1.62 -7.47 6.75
CA GLY A 30 -2.81 -7.23 7.56
C GLY A 30 -3.11 -8.40 8.50
N CYS A 31 -3.08 -9.62 7.98
CA CYS A 31 -3.25 -10.83 8.79
C CYS A 31 -2.19 -10.92 9.90
N THR A 32 -0.95 -10.57 9.59
CA THR A 32 0.16 -10.57 10.54
C THR A 32 -0.07 -9.54 11.65
N ALA A 33 -0.51 -8.33 11.32
CA ALA A 33 -0.85 -7.32 12.31
C ALA A 33 -1.99 -7.78 13.23
N GLY A 34 -3.03 -8.41 12.66
CA GLY A 34 -4.11 -9.02 13.43
C GLY A 34 -3.62 -10.15 14.34
N ALA A 35 -2.77 -11.05 13.82
CA ALA A 35 -2.19 -12.15 14.58
C ALA A 35 -1.36 -11.64 15.78
N ILE A 36 -0.46 -10.68 15.56
CA ILE A 36 0.35 -10.07 16.63
C ILE A 36 -0.55 -9.47 17.71
N SER A 37 -1.66 -8.84 17.31
CA SER A 37 -2.62 -8.25 18.24
C SER A 37 -3.32 -9.31 19.10
N LEU A 38 -3.69 -10.45 18.50
CA LEU A 38 -4.28 -11.59 19.22
C LEU A 38 -3.25 -12.23 20.18
N ILE A 39 -1.99 -12.36 19.75
CA ILE A 39 -0.90 -12.88 20.59
C ILE A 39 -0.67 -11.97 21.80
N ALA A 40 -0.67 -10.65 21.60
CA ALA A 40 -0.53 -9.70 22.70
C ALA A 40 -1.65 -9.88 23.74
N ALA A 41 -2.89 -10.11 23.28
CA ALA A 41 -4.01 -10.38 24.17
C ALA A 41 -3.92 -11.74 24.87
N GLU A 42 -3.45 -12.78 24.18
CA GLU A 42 -3.21 -14.12 24.75
C GLU A 42 -2.13 -14.08 25.85
N VAL A 43 -1.04 -13.35 25.62
CA VAL A 43 0.03 -13.15 26.61
C VAL A 43 -0.51 -12.46 27.85
N VAL A 44 -1.41 -11.49 27.70
CA VAL A 44 -2.03 -10.80 28.83
C VAL A 44 -3.03 -11.69 29.58
N ALA A 45 -3.79 -12.53 28.88
CA ALA A 45 -4.74 -13.44 29.52
C ALA A 45 -4.05 -14.62 30.24
N SER A 46 -3.05 -15.22 29.62
CA SER A 46 -2.40 -16.46 30.09
C SER A 46 -1.08 -16.25 30.82
N GLY A 47 -0.47 -15.06 30.68
CA GLY A 47 0.87 -14.75 31.19
C GLY A 47 2.00 -15.49 30.48
N LYS A 48 1.73 -16.21 29.38
CA LYS A 48 2.69 -17.06 28.68
C LYS A 48 2.68 -16.79 27.18
N LEU A 49 3.84 -16.98 26.55
CA LEU A 49 3.99 -16.93 25.10
C LEU A 49 4.21 -18.36 24.61
N ASN A 50 3.26 -18.88 23.82
CA ASN A 50 3.36 -20.21 23.23
C ASN A 50 4.12 -20.15 21.90
N ILE A 51 4.91 -21.18 21.60
CA ILE A 51 5.61 -21.33 20.31
C ILE A 51 4.60 -21.43 19.17
N ASP A 52 3.44 -22.07 19.41
CA ASP A 52 2.35 -22.15 18.43
C ASP A 52 1.81 -20.76 18.06
N SER A 53 1.81 -19.83 19.02
CA SER A 53 1.41 -18.43 18.80
C SER A 53 2.41 -17.71 17.88
N LEU A 54 3.70 -18.03 17.95
CA LEU A 54 4.70 -17.50 17.00
C LEU A 54 4.53 -18.09 15.60
N ALA A 55 4.23 -19.39 15.50
CA ALA A 55 3.95 -20.03 14.21
C ALA A 55 2.73 -19.40 13.51
N ALA A 56 1.74 -18.93 14.29
CA ALA A 56 0.55 -18.25 13.80
C ALA A 56 0.85 -16.92 13.09
N ILE A 57 2.03 -16.32 13.28
CA ILE A 57 2.45 -15.12 12.53
C ILE A 57 2.73 -15.48 11.06
N VAL A 58 3.49 -16.56 10.84
CA VAL A 58 3.87 -17.01 9.50
C VAL A 58 2.65 -17.54 8.75
N THR A 59 1.80 -18.29 9.44
CA THR A 59 0.56 -18.86 8.90
C THR A 59 -0.65 -17.94 9.08
N SER A 60 -0.44 -16.65 9.37
CA SER A 60 -1.50 -15.70 9.72
C SER A 60 -2.67 -15.60 8.72
N PRO A 61 -2.51 -15.78 7.39
CA PRO A 61 -3.66 -15.80 6.48
C PRO A 61 -4.65 -16.94 6.78
N MET A 62 -4.21 -18.03 7.39
CA MET A 62 -5.09 -19.13 7.80
C MET A 62 -6.07 -18.69 8.89
N LEU A 63 -5.79 -17.60 9.63
CA LEU A 63 -6.71 -17.04 10.63
C LEU A 63 -7.96 -16.43 10.01
N LEU A 64 -7.95 -16.15 8.70
CA LEU A 64 -9.14 -15.74 7.95
C LEU A 64 -10.11 -16.91 7.70
N LEU A 65 -9.64 -18.16 7.83
CA LEU A 65 -10.47 -19.37 7.77
C LEU A 65 -11.19 -19.58 9.12
N SER A 66 -11.99 -18.60 9.51
CA SER A 66 -12.82 -18.62 10.72
C SER A 66 -14.30 -18.69 10.36
N ILE A 67 -15.19 -18.59 11.36
CA ILE A 67 -16.64 -18.49 11.14
C ILE A 67 -17.01 -17.26 10.27
N TRP A 68 -16.11 -16.29 10.15
CA TRP A 68 -16.23 -15.11 9.31
C TRP A 68 -15.75 -15.31 7.86
N ILE A 69 -15.50 -16.54 7.41
CA ILE A 69 -14.98 -16.82 6.07
C ILE A 69 -15.82 -16.21 4.94
N ILE A 70 -17.15 -16.21 5.05
CA ILE A 70 -18.04 -15.61 4.05
C ILE A 70 -17.84 -14.08 3.98
N PRO A 71 -17.96 -13.32 5.08
CA PRO A 71 -17.62 -11.90 5.09
C PRO A 71 -16.20 -11.61 4.60
N ASN A 72 -15.23 -12.44 4.98
CA ASN A 72 -13.84 -12.27 4.56
C ASN A 72 -13.70 -12.38 3.04
N ILE A 73 -14.29 -13.40 2.41
CA ILE A 73 -14.28 -13.58 0.95
C ILE A 73 -14.94 -12.39 0.25
N LEU A 74 -16.07 -11.91 0.75
CA LEU A 74 -16.77 -10.76 0.17
C LEU A 74 -15.92 -9.49 0.25
N LEU A 75 -15.33 -9.22 1.41
CA LEU A 75 -14.50 -8.04 1.62
C LEU A 75 -13.17 -8.13 0.83
N LEU A 76 -12.57 -9.30 0.71
CA LEU A 76 -11.44 -9.58 -0.17
C LEU A 76 -11.80 -9.34 -1.64
N GLY A 77 -12.98 -9.76 -2.07
CA GLY A 77 -13.47 -9.51 -3.43
C GLY A 77 -13.63 -8.02 -3.72
N VAL A 78 -14.21 -7.26 -2.79
CA VAL A 78 -14.34 -5.80 -2.88
C VAL A 78 -12.97 -5.12 -2.84
N ALA A 79 -12.10 -5.55 -1.92
CA ALA A 79 -10.74 -5.03 -1.79
C ALA A 79 -9.93 -5.26 -3.08
N ALA A 80 -9.98 -6.46 -3.66
CA ALA A 80 -9.36 -6.77 -4.93
C ALA A 80 -9.94 -5.91 -6.06
N PHE A 81 -11.27 -5.80 -6.15
CA PHE A 81 -11.92 -4.93 -7.14
C PHE A 81 -11.44 -3.48 -7.04
N LEU A 82 -11.43 -2.91 -5.83
CA LEU A 82 -10.92 -1.56 -5.60
C LEU A 82 -9.43 -1.46 -5.95
N PHE A 83 -8.62 -2.45 -5.59
CA PHE A 83 -7.18 -2.48 -5.86
C PHE A 83 -6.84 -2.48 -7.36
N PHE A 84 -7.65 -3.15 -8.19
CA PHE A 84 -7.47 -3.20 -9.65
C PHE A 84 -8.13 -2.03 -10.40
N HIS A 85 -9.22 -1.48 -9.88
CA HIS A 85 -10.02 -0.50 -10.61
C HIS A 85 -9.68 0.96 -10.30
N THR A 86 -9.12 1.24 -9.13
CA THR A 86 -8.88 2.63 -8.72
C THR A 86 -7.56 3.16 -9.27
N GLU A 87 -7.61 4.32 -9.94
CA GLU A 87 -6.42 5.13 -10.30
C GLU A 87 -5.74 5.76 -9.06
N SER A 88 -6.26 5.47 -7.86
CA SER A 88 -5.74 6.01 -6.62
C SER A 88 -4.30 5.53 -6.38
N PRO A 89 -3.54 6.27 -5.55
CA PRO A 89 -2.17 5.91 -5.28
C PRO A 89 -2.13 4.53 -4.63
N LEU A 90 -1.40 3.61 -5.26
CA LEU A 90 -1.27 2.20 -4.88
C LEU A 90 -1.02 1.99 -3.37
N TYR A 91 -0.31 2.91 -2.70
CA TYR A 91 -0.05 2.87 -1.26
C TYR A 91 -1.30 3.06 -0.37
N VAL A 92 -2.30 3.83 -0.82
CA VAL A 92 -3.55 4.05 -0.08
C VAL A 92 -4.38 2.77 -0.08
N ASN A 93 -4.58 2.18 -1.27
CA ASN A 93 -5.35 0.94 -1.41
C ASN A 93 -4.68 -0.18 -0.62
N TRP A 94 -3.35 -0.29 -0.71
CA TRP A 94 -2.58 -1.25 0.06
C TRP A 94 -2.80 -1.10 1.56
N GLY A 95 -2.74 0.14 2.09
CA GLY A 95 -3.01 0.41 3.50
C GLY A 95 -4.44 0.08 3.93
N VAL A 96 -5.43 0.32 3.06
CA VAL A 96 -6.83 -0.04 3.33
C VAL A 96 -6.99 -1.57 3.43
N VAL A 97 -6.40 -2.33 2.51
CA VAL A 97 -6.44 -3.81 2.58
C VAL A 97 -5.77 -4.30 3.85
N VAL A 98 -4.58 -3.81 4.19
CA VAL A 98 -3.88 -4.17 5.43
C VAL A 98 -4.73 -3.90 6.67
N GLY A 99 -5.34 -2.72 6.75
CA GLY A 99 -6.22 -2.33 7.85
C GLY A 99 -7.44 -3.24 7.97
N LEU A 100 -8.10 -3.51 6.85
CA LEU A 100 -9.31 -4.30 6.80
C LEU A 100 -9.04 -5.75 7.21
N GLU A 101 -7.97 -6.37 6.68
CA GLU A 101 -7.59 -7.74 7.02
C GLU A 101 -7.18 -7.89 8.49
N ALA A 102 -6.47 -6.90 9.06
CA ALA A 102 -6.14 -6.91 10.49
C ALA A 102 -7.40 -6.92 11.37
N VAL A 103 -8.40 -6.10 11.02
CA VAL A 103 -9.69 -6.04 11.72
C VAL A 103 -10.45 -7.35 11.56
N LEU A 104 -10.47 -7.95 10.36
CA LEU A 104 -11.14 -9.22 10.10
C LEU A 104 -10.52 -10.38 10.87
N VAL A 105 -9.19 -10.44 10.97
CA VAL A 105 -8.51 -11.47 11.77
C VAL A 105 -8.93 -11.37 13.24
N ILE A 106 -8.97 -10.17 13.80
CA ILE A 106 -9.37 -9.97 15.21
C ILE A 106 -10.84 -10.33 15.40
N ALA A 107 -11.74 -9.78 14.57
CA ALA A 107 -13.17 -10.04 14.63
C ALA A 107 -13.49 -11.53 14.47
N GLY A 108 -12.84 -12.19 13.51
CA GLY A 108 -13.00 -13.62 13.21
C GLY A 108 -12.55 -14.55 14.32
N ASN A 109 -11.61 -14.08 15.16
CA ASN A 109 -10.98 -14.87 16.21
C ASN A 109 -11.27 -14.32 17.62
N LEU A 110 -12.30 -13.48 17.80
CA LEU A 110 -12.71 -12.95 19.11
C LEU A 110 -12.93 -14.06 20.15
N GLY A 111 -13.45 -15.21 19.71
CA GLY A 111 -13.67 -16.38 20.58
C GLY A 111 -12.39 -16.96 21.19
N ARG A 112 -11.20 -16.69 20.63
CA ARG A 112 -9.91 -17.13 21.19
C ARG A 112 -9.42 -16.28 22.37
N VAL A 113 -9.96 -15.07 22.52
CA VAL A 113 -9.49 -14.06 23.48
C VAL A 113 -10.53 -13.79 24.59
N ALA A 114 -11.67 -14.49 24.54
CA ALA A 114 -12.89 -14.18 25.27
C ALA A 114 -12.83 -14.32 26.82
N ASP A 115 -11.67 -14.65 27.40
CA ASP A 115 -11.53 -14.84 28.85
C ASP A 115 -11.47 -13.53 29.66
N GLY A 116 -11.62 -12.35 29.03
CA GLY A 116 -11.79 -11.09 29.77
C GLY A 116 -11.87 -9.81 28.91
N TRP A 117 -12.48 -8.76 29.48
CA TRP A 117 -12.54 -7.43 28.83
C TRP A 117 -11.17 -6.80 28.63
N LEU A 118 -10.21 -7.11 29.50
CA LEU A 118 -8.86 -6.57 29.46
C LEU A 118 -8.07 -7.13 28.27
N SER A 119 -8.08 -8.45 28.04
CA SER A 119 -7.41 -9.06 26.90
C SER A 119 -8.01 -8.58 25.57
N LEU A 120 -9.34 -8.49 25.51
CA LEU A 120 -10.04 -7.94 24.35
C LEU A 120 -9.61 -6.50 24.05
N SER A 121 -9.54 -5.65 25.07
CA SER A 121 -9.09 -4.26 24.92
C SER A 121 -7.65 -4.18 24.43
N VAL A 122 -6.77 -5.04 24.95
CA VAL A 122 -5.37 -5.13 24.51
C VAL A 122 -5.28 -5.52 23.04
N ALA A 123 -6.07 -6.49 22.57
CA ALA A 123 -6.08 -6.88 21.15
C ALA A 123 -6.40 -5.69 20.24
N TRP A 124 -7.46 -4.94 20.55
CA TRP A 124 -7.87 -3.79 19.75
C TRP A 124 -6.88 -2.63 19.83
N ILE A 125 -6.35 -2.32 21.02
CA ILE A 125 -5.35 -1.26 21.18
C ILE A 125 -4.07 -1.62 20.41
N ALA A 126 -3.59 -2.86 20.52
CA ALA A 126 -2.43 -3.34 19.77
C ALA A 126 -2.67 -3.23 18.25
N CYS A 127 -3.85 -3.58 17.78
CA CYS A 127 -4.23 -3.44 16.38
C CYS A 127 -4.15 -1.98 15.91
N VAL A 128 -4.77 -1.06 16.66
CA VAL A 128 -4.74 0.38 16.33
C VAL A 128 -3.31 0.92 16.30
N ILE A 129 -2.47 0.51 17.26
CA ILE A 129 -1.05 0.91 17.29
C ILE A 129 -0.32 0.39 16.05
N LEU A 130 -0.47 -0.90 15.71
CA LEU A 130 0.19 -1.49 14.55
C LEU A 130 -0.28 -0.86 13.23
N LEU A 131 -1.58 -0.62 13.09
CA LEU A 131 -2.13 0.09 11.93
C LEU A 131 -1.64 1.54 11.87
N GLY A 132 -1.50 2.19 13.02
CA GLY A 132 -0.84 3.49 13.14
C GLY A 132 0.59 3.44 12.60
N MET A 133 1.41 2.48 13.04
CA MET A 133 2.78 2.30 12.56
C MET A 133 2.86 2.05 11.05
N VAL A 134 1.98 1.20 10.51
CA VAL A 134 1.86 0.95 9.07
C VAL A 134 1.50 2.24 8.34
N GLY A 135 0.50 2.98 8.84
CA GLY A 135 0.08 4.26 8.28
C GLY A 135 1.21 5.28 8.25
N THR A 136 1.98 5.40 9.33
CA THR A 136 3.16 6.27 9.39
C THR A 136 4.23 5.83 8.38
N GLY A 137 4.47 4.52 8.25
CA GLY A 137 5.40 3.98 7.25
C GLY A 137 4.99 4.30 5.81
N LEU A 138 3.71 4.13 5.47
CA LEU A 138 3.17 4.49 4.16
C LEU A 138 3.26 6.00 3.90
N TRP A 139 3.01 6.81 4.93
CA TRP A 139 3.18 8.25 4.84
C TRP A 139 4.65 8.63 4.57
N PHE A 140 5.62 8.01 5.25
CA PHE A 140 7.04 8.23 4.98
C PHE A 140 7.43 7.83 3.56
N LEU A 141 6.96 6.68 3.06
CA LEU A 141 7.20 6.25 1.69
C LEU A 141 6.65 7.25 0.67
N ARG A 142 5.45 7.78 0.93
CA ARG A 142 4.85 8.84 0.10
C ARG A 142 5.72 10.10 0.10
N GLN A 143 6.15 10.58 1.27
CA GLN A 143 6.99 11.77 1.37
C GLN A 143 8.33 11.58 0.67
N TRP A 144 8.94 10.41 0.83
CA TRP A 144 10.20 10.07 0.16
C TRP A 144 10.05 10.10 -1.36
N HIS A 145 8.97 9.52 -1.91
CA HIS A 145 8.69 9.58 -3.34
C HIS A 145 8.53 11.02 -3.84
N ILE A 146 7.72 11.84 -3.15
CA ILE A 146 7.50 13.24 -3.53
C ILE A 146 8.82 14.03 -3.50
N ASN A 147 9.61 13.88 -2.44
CA ASN A 147 10.87 14.60 -2.27
C ASN A 147 11.94 14.19 -3.28
N ARG A 148 12.00 12.89 -3.64
CA ARG A 148 12.93 12.42 -4.67
C ARG A 148 12.66 13.10 -6.01
N TRP A 149 11.40 13.13 -6.44
CA TRP A 149 11.02 13.78 -7.70
C TRP A 149 11.15 15.30 -7.63
N ALA A 150 10.96 15.92 -6.47
CA ALA A 150 11.14 17.35 -6.30
C ALA A 150 12.59 17.79 -6.60
N ASN A 151 13.58 17.02 -6.15
CA ASN A 151 14.99 17.31 -6.43
C ASN A 151 15.32 17.14 -7.92
N GLU A 152 14.85 16.06 -8.54
CA GLU A 152 15.04 15.80 -9.98
C GLU A 152 14.39 16.90 -10.84
N LEU A 153 13.16 17.31 -10.50
CA LEU A 153 12.47 18.41 -11.17
C LEU A 153 13.18 19.76 -11.00
N THR A 154 13.76 20.02 -9.83
CA THR A 154 14.52 21.25 -9.57
C THR A 154 15.80 21.27 -10.39
N MET A 155 16.50 20.14 -10.51
CA MET A 155 17.67 19.99 -11.36
C MET A 155 17.34 20.18 -12.84
N LEU A 156 16.25 19.57 -13.33
CA LEU A 156 15.79 19.73 -14.71
C LEU A 156 15.35 21.17 -15.02
N LYS A 157 14.71 21.86 -14.06
CA LYS A 157 14.37 23.28 -14.21
C LYS A 157 15.63 24.14 -14.26
N ALA A 158 16.62 23.86 -13.43
CA ALA A 158 17.91 24.55 -13.46
C ALA A 158 18.61 24.35 -14.80
N GLU A 159 18.71 23.11 -15.30
CA GLU A 159 19.32 22.80 -16.59
C GLU A 159 18.59 23.47 -17.76
N ASN A 160 17.25 23.45 -17.77
CA ASN A 160 16.47 24.17 -18.78
C ASN A 160 16.66 25.68 -18.71
N SER A 161 16.79 26.25 -17.50
CA SER A 161 17.06 27.68 -17.35
C SER A 161 18.43 28.06 -17.92
N VAL A 162 19.46 27.25 -17.67
CA VAL A 162 20.81 27.44 -18.20
C VAL A 162 20.82 27.33 -19.72
N ARG A 163 20.16 26.30 -20.30
CA ARG A 163 20.03 26.16 -21.75
C ARG A 163 19.30 27.35 -22.38
N ARG A 164 18.25 27.87 -21.73
CA ARG A 164 17.55 29.07 -22.22
C ARG A 164 18.46 30.30 -22.22
N THR A 165 19.31 30.47 -21.21
CA THR A 165 20.27 31.57 -21.16
C THR A 165 21.35 31.40 -22.23
N GLN A 166 21.91 30.20 -22.38
CA GLN A 166 22.90 29.88 -23.42
C GLN A 166 22.35 30.10 -24.83
N LEU A 167 21.11 29.68 -25.10
CA LEU A 167 20.45 29.91 -26.39
C LEU A 167 20.26 31.41 -26.67
N LYS A 168 19.90 32.21 -25.65
CA LYS A 168 19.80 33.67 -25.78
C LYS A 168 21.15 34.33 -26.06
N GLU A 169 22.22 33.86 -25.44
CA GLU A 169 23.58 34.37 -25.66
C GLU A 169 24.14 33.95 -27.03
N THR A 170 23.83 32.74 -27.49
CA THR A 170 24.40 32.16 -28.72
C THR A 170 23.69 32.67 -29.98
N PHE A 171 22.36 32.80 -29.93
CA PHE A 171 21.55 33.13 -31.11
C PHE A 171 20.96 34.53 -31.09
N GLY A 172 21.16 35.30 -30.00
CA GLY A 172 20.43 36.55 -29.79
C GLY A 172 18.92 36.30 -29.73
N THR A 173 18.14 37.34 -29.43
CA THR A 173 16.68 37.25 -29.34
C THR A 173 16.02 37.11 -30.71
N HIS A 174 16.26 36.02 -31.44
CA HIS A 174 15.37 35.62 -32.53
C HIS A 174 14.25 34.75 -31.96
N SER A 175 13.19 35.42 -31.50
CA SER A 175 11.88 34.83 -31.28
C SER A 175 11.27 34.48 -32.64
N VAL A 176 11.45 33.24 -33.10
CA VAL A 176 10.87 32.74 -34.37
C VAL A 176 9.43 32.23 -34.17
N GLY A 177 8.75 32.60 -33.08
CA GLY A 177 7.49 31.95 -32.66
C GLY A 177 6.27 32.85 -32.48
N ASN A 178 6.34 34.14 -32.80
CA ASN A 178 5.21 35.07 -32.59
C ASN A 178 4.39 35.37 -33.86
N ASP A 179 4.79 34.87 -35.03
CA ASP A 179 4.15 35.25 -36.31
C ASP A 179 3.19 34.17 -36.86
N GLU A 180 2.99 33.03 -36.17
CA GLU A 180 2.15 31.92 -36.68
C GLU A 180 0.67 31.96 -36.23
N TRP A 181 0.23 32.95 -35.44
CA TRP A 181 -1.14 32.99 -34.90
C TRP A 181 -1.93 34.27 -35.21
N SER A 182 -1.54 35.03 -36.24
CA SER A 182 -2.41 36.03 -36.86
C SER A 182 -2.88 35.54 -38.22
N LEU A 183 -3.91 34.71 -38.22
CA LEU A 183 -4.77 34.51 -39.39
C LEU A 183 -6.18 34.97 -39.00
N ASP A 184 -6.69 35.87 -39.82
CA ASP A 184 -7.97 36.58 -39.75
C ASP A 184 -9.19 35.68 -39.47
#